data_AF-A0A935GNF1-F1
#
_entry.id   AF-A0A935GNF1-F1
#
_cell.length_a   1.000
_cell.length_b   1.000
_cell.length_c   1.000
_cell.angle_alpha   90.00
_cell.angle_beta   90.00
_cell.angle_gamma   90.00
#
_symmetry.space_group_name_H-M   'P 1'
#
loop_
_entity.id
_entity.type
_entity.pdbx_description
1 polymer ?
#
loop_
_entity_poly.entity_id
_entity_poly.type
_entity_poly.pdbx_seq_one_letter_code
_entity_poly.pdbx_strand_id
1 'polypeptide(L)'
;MTPCGCNRSVALLGGFFASLAACAFLAEDRCLDAGGRVSDAAWACELASGASASLWSLLSPGMFVVAALAVGVPVFLVVRAIGRRVLVSCGLPAD
;
A
#
# COMPACT_ATOMS: atom_id res chain seq x y z
N MET A 1 9.56 -21.03 21.33
CA MET A 1 8.54 -19.99 21.11
C MET A 1 9.26 -18.82 20.49
N THR A 2 8.81 -18.30 19.34
CA THR A 2 9.49 -17.31 18.50
C THR A 2 8.93 -15.91 18.75
N PRO A 3 9.42 -15.15 19.74
CA PRO A 3 8.78 -13.91 20.17
C PRO A 3 9.70 -12.77 19.74
N CYS A 4 9.44 -12.17 18.57
CA CYS A 4 9.85 -10.80 18.19
C CYS A 4 9.83 -10.61 16.64
N GLY A 5 10.04 -11.67 15.86
CA GLY A 5 10.07 -11.58 14.40
C GLY A 5 8.70 -11.45 13.73
N CYS A 6 7.68 -12.14 14.26
CA CYS A 6 6.36 -12.23 13.62
C CYS A 6 5.66 -10.86 13.52
N ASN A 7 5.72 -10.03 14.57
CA ASN A 7 5.10 -8.71 14.57
C ASN A 7 5.77 -7.74 13.57
N ARG A 8 7.10 -7.82 13.41
CA ARG A 8 7.83 -6.99 12.44
C ARG A 8 7.47 -7.38 11.01
N SER A 9 7.39 -8.68 10.72
CA SER A 9 7.00 -9.18 9.39
C SER A 9 5.58 -8.76 9.03
N VAL A 10 4.63 -8.87 9.95
CA VAL A 10 3.23 -8.43 9.73
C VAL A 10 3.15 -6.92 9.53
N ALA A 11 3.89 -6.13 10.30
CA ALA A 11 3.94 -4.68 10.10
C ALA A 11 4.54 -4.30 8.74
N LEU A 12 5.63 -4.96 8.32
CA LEU A 12 6.25 -4.74 7.00
C LEU A 12 5.29 -5.09 5.86
N LEU A 13 4.67 -6.26 5.93
CA LEU A 13 3.68 -6.70 4.94
C LEU A 13 2.49 -5.73 4.90
N GLY A 14 1.96 -5.34 6.06
CA GLY A 14 0.85 -4.40 6.16
C GLY A 14 1.18 -3.04 5.54
N GLY A 15 2.35 -2.48 5.87
CA GLY A 15 2.82 -1.22 5.27
C GLY A 15 3.03 -1.32 3.76
N PHE A 16 3.61 -2.44 3.29
CA PHE A 16 3.83 -2.68 1.86
C PHE A 16 2.51 -2.78 1.07
N PHE A 17 1.57 -3.62 1.52
CA PHE A 17 0.27 -3.77 0.86
C PHE A 17 -0.57 -2.49 0.93
N ALA A 18 -0.50 -1.74 2.03
CA ALA A 18 -1.18 -0.44 2.12
C ALA A 18 -0.59 0.58 1.14
N SER A 19 0.73 0.55 0.93
CA SER A 19 1.39 1.40 -0.07
C SER A 19 0.98 1.02 -1.49
N LEU A 20 0.92 -0.28 -1.80
CA LEU A 20 0.46 -0.77 -3.10
C LEU A 20 -1.01 -0.41 -3.36
N ALA A 21 -1.88 -0.52 -2.36
CA ALA A 21 -3.28 -0.12 -2.48
C ALA A 21 -3.40 1.39 -2.75
N ALA A 22 -2.67 2.22 -2.00
CA ALA A 22 -2.64 3.66 -2.23
C ALA A 22 -2.13 4.01 -3.64
N CYS A 23 -1.13 3.27 -4.14
CA CYS A 23 -0.64 3.40 -5.51
C CYS A 23 -1.73 3.08 -6.54
N ALA A 24 -2.49 1.99 -6.35
CA ALA A 24 -3.59 1.62 -7.24
C ALA A 24 -4.64 2.74 -7.32
N PHE A 25 -5.11 3.25 -6.18
CA PHE A 25 -6.06 4.37 -6.16
C PHE A 25 -5.53 5.62 -6.85
N LEU A 26 -4.26 5.98 -6.62
CA LEU A 26 -3.65 7.13 -7.31
C LEU A 26 -3.57 6.91 -8.83
N ALA A 27 -3.33 5.68 -9.29
CA ALA A 27 -3.31 5.37 -10.71
C ALA A 27 -4.70 5.50 -11.35
N GLU A 28 -5.73 5.02 -10.65
CA GLU A 28 -7.13 5.11 -11.06
C GLU A 28 -7.58 6.57 -11.15
N ASP A 29 -7.29 7.37 -10.12
CA ASP A 29 -7.60 8.81 -10.12
C ASP A 29 -6.94 9.52 -11.31
N ARG A 30 -5.67 9.23 -11.60
CA ARG A 30 -4.98 9.81 -12.77
C ARG A 30 -5.58 9.38 -14.11
N CYS A 31 -6.12 8.16 -14.19
CA CYS A 31 -6.83 7.71 -15.36
C CYS A 31 -8.13 8.49 -15.56
N LEU A 32 -8.89 8.67 -14.48
CA LEU A 32 -10.14 9.43 -14.49
C LEU A 32 -9.91 10.92 -14.79
N ASP A 33 -8.87 11.52 -14.20
CA ASP A 33 -8.46 12.90 -14.47
C ASP A 33 -8.07 13.13 -15.93
N ALA A 34 -7.49 12.12 -16.58
CA ALA A 34 -7.17 12.15 -18.01
C ALA A 34 -8.41 11.93 -18.92
N GLY A 35 -9.60 11.77 -18.33
CA GLY A 35 -10.84 11.47 -19.06
C GLY A 35 -10.91 10.05 -19.60
N GLY A 36 -10.11 9.14 -19.05
CA GLY A 36 -10.12 7.72 -19.39
C GLY A 36 -11.12 6.90 -18.55
N ARG A 37 -11.33 5.64 -18.93
CA ARG A 37 -12.01 4.63 -18.12
C ARG A 37 -11.01 3.61 -17.60
N VAL A 38 -11.18 3.24 -16.34
CA VAL A 38 -10.46 2.12 -15.72
C VAL A 38 -11.11 0.81 -16.18
N SER A 39 -10.29 -0.13 -16.64
CA SER A 39 -10.70 -1.48 -17.00
C SER A 39 -10.16 -2.48 -15.98
N ASP A 40 -11.04 -2.93 -15.07
CA ASP A 40 -10.69 -3.84 -13.97
C ASP A 40 -10.20 -5.22 -14.45
N ALA A 41 -10.59 -5.63 -15.65
CA ALA A 41 -10.19 -6.90 -16.24
C ALA A 41 -8.75 -6.88 -16.80
N ALA A 42 -8.30 -5.72 -17.27
CA ALA A 42 -6.99 -5.56 -17.91
C ALA A 42 -5.98 -4.77 -17.05
N TRP A 43 -6.41 -4.22 -15.91
CA TRP A 43 -5.62 -3.30 -15.08
C TRP A 43 -4.97 -2.19 -15.95
N ALA A 44 -5.79 -1.65 -16.85
CA ALA A 44 -5.39 -0.66 -17.82
C ALA A 44 -6.32 0.55 -17.77
N CYS A 45 -5.76 1.69 -18.14
CA CYS A 45 -6.50 2.92 -18.41
C CYS A 45 -6.79 3.00 -19.91
N GLU A 46 -8.06 3.02 -20.29
CA GLU A 46 -8.52 3.26 -21.65
C GLU A 46 -8.80 4.76 -21.81
N LEU A 47 -7.95 5.47 -22.56
CA LEU A 47 -8.15 6.90 -22.82
C LEU A 47 -9.20 7.11 -23.92
N ALA A 48 -9.86 8.27 -23.89
CA ALA A 48 -10.82 8.69 -24.91
C ALA A 48 -10.23 8.75 -26.34
N SER A 49 -8.90 8.78 -26.48
CA SER A 49 -8.18 8.69 -27.75
C SER A 49 -8.12 7.27 -28.34
N GLY A 50 -8.62 6.25 -27.62
CA GLY A 50 -8.52 4.83 -27.99
C GLY A 50 -7.19 4.18 -27.59
N ALA A 51 -6.30 4.91 -26.92
CA ALA A 51 -5.04 4.37 -26.40
C ALA A 51 -5.27 3.67 -25.05
N SER A 52 -4.68 2.48 -24.88
CA SER A 52 -4.64 1.76 -23.62
C SER A 52 -3.24 1.86 -22.99
N ALA A 53 -3.15 2.33 -21.74
CA ALA A 53 -1.91 2.33 -20.97
C ALA A 53 -2.06 1.49 -19.70
N SER A 54 -0.99 0.84 -19.25
CA SER A 54 -1.04 0.12 -17.97
C SER A 54 -1.16 1.12 -16.82
N LEU A 55 -1.98 0.80 -15.80
CA LEU A 55 -2.12 1.66 -14.62
C LEU A 55 -0.76 1.94 -13.95
N TRP A 56 0.14 0.97 -13.95
CA TRP A 56 1.49 1.12 -13.42
C TRP A 56 2.37 2.10 -14.20
N SER A 57 2.09 2.32 -15.49
CA SER A 57 2.79 3.34 -16.29
C SER A 57 2.39 4.77 -15.89
N LEU A 58 1.23 4.94 -15.23
CA LEU A 58 0.79 6.24 -14.70
C LEU A 58 1.45 6.55 -13.35
N LEU A 59 2.08 5.56 -12.71
CA LEU A 59 2.85 5.78 -11.50
C LEU A 59 4.25 6.29 -11.80
N SER A 60 4.57 7.47 -11.27
CA SER A 60 5.96 7.89 -11.16
C SER A 60 6.62 7.25 -9.93
N PRO A 61 7.95 7.02 -9.95
CA PRO A 61 8.68 6.60 -8.76
C PRO A 61 8.47 7.53 -7.56
N GLY A 62 8.25 8.83 -7.83
CA GLY A 62 7.93 9.82 -6.81
C GLY A 62 6.58 9.55 -6.12
N MET A 63 5.54 9.17 -6.88
CA MET A 63 4.24 8.82 -6.28
C MET A 63 4.35 7.57 -5.40
N PHE A 64 5.16 6.59 -5.79
CA PHE A 64 5.40 5.41 -4.96
C PHE A 64 6.05 5.78 -3.62
N VAL A 65 7.06 6.66 -3.64
CA VAL A 65 7.72 7.15 -2.41
C VAL A 65 6.72 7.91 -1.53
N VAL A 66 5.90 8.77 -2.11
CA VAL A 66 4.87 9.51 -1.36
C VAL A 66 3.82 8.57 -0.77
N ALA A 67 3.33 7.58 -1.52
CA ALA A 67 2.39 6.58 -1.02
C ALA A 67 3.00 5.74 0.12
N ALA A 68 4.26 5.35 -0.01
CA ALA A 68 4.97 4.61 1.02
C ALA A 68 5.13 5.45 2.31
N LEU A 69 5.44 6.74 2.20
CA LEU A 69 5.60 7.62 3.36
C LEU A 69 4.25 8.03 3.98
N ALA A 70 3.26 8.37 3.16
CA ALA A 70 1.97 8.89 3.61
C ALA A 70 1.00 7.80 4.09
N VAL A 71 1.14 6.56 3.59
CA VAL A 71 0.23 5.45 3.92
C VAL A 71 1.00 4.27 4.52
N GLY A 72 2.08 3.84 3.86
CA GLY A 72 2.87 2.68 4.29
C GLY A 72 3.47 2.82 5.69
N VAL A 73 4.14 3.96 5.96
CA VAL A 73 4.77 4.23 7.26
C VAL A 73 3.75 4.32 8.39
N PRO A 74 2.63 5.08 8.26
CA PRO A 74 1.57 5.07 9.27
C PRO A 74 1.02 3.68 9.57
N VAL A 75 0.70 2.89 8.54
CA VAL A 75 0.19 1.52 8.73
C VAL A 75 1.22 0.65 9.43
N PHE A 76 2.49 0.73 9.03
CA PHE A 76 3.58 0.02 9.69
C PHE A 76 3.66 0.37 11.18
N LEU A 77 3.61 1.66 11.52
CA LEU A 77 3.68 2.13 12.91
C LEU A 77 2.47 1.68 13.72
N VAL A 78 1.27 1.74 13.15
CA VAL A 78 0.03 1.30 13.81
C VAL A 78 0.05 -0.20 14.07
N VAL A 79 0.36 -1.02 13.06
CA VAL A 79 0.42 -2.48 13.20
C VAL A 79 1.50 -2.88 14.20
N ARG A 80 2.68 -2.24 14.13
CA ARG A 80 3.75 -2.47 15.10
C ARG A 80 3.33 -2.10 16.53
N ALA A 81 2.66 -0.97 16.70
CA ALA A 81 2.17 -0.50 18.01
C ALA A 81 1.10 -1.44 18.58
N ILE A 82 0.16 -1.90 17.76
CA ILE A 82 -0.87 -2.88 18.15
C ILE A 82 -0.21 -4.19 18.56
N GLY A 83 0.68 -4.74 17.74
CA GLY A 83 1.34 -6.00 18.07
C GLY A 83 2.20 -5.88 19.33
N ARG A 84 2.82 -4.72 19.60
CA ARG A 84 3.54 -4.47 20.85
C ARG A 84 2.58 -4.42 22.05
N ARG A 85 1.44 -3.75 21.93
CA ARG A 85 0.41 -3.71 23.00
C ARG A 85 -0.14 -5.10 23.30
N VAL A 86 -0.46 -5.88 22.27
CA VAL A 86 -0.99 -7.25 22.41
C VAL A 86 0.02 -8.16 23.11
N LEU A 87 1.30 -8.11 22.74
CA LEU A 87 2.36 -8.89 23.41
C LEU A 87 2.48 -8.54 24.90
N VAL A 88 2.48 -7.26 25.25
CA VAL A 88 2.55 -6.79 26.65
C VAL A 88 1.31 -7.22 27.45
N SER A 89 0.11 -7.13 26.86
CA SER A 89 -1.14 -7.57 27.52
C SER A 89 -1.25 -9.09 27.67
N CYS A 90 -0.52 -9.88 26.88
CA CYS A 90 -0.48 -11.34 26.98
C CYS A 90 0.59 -11.85 27.97
N GLY A 91 1.30 -10.96 28.69
CA GLY A 91 2.28 -11.35 29.72
C GLY A 91 3.55 -12.02 29.18
N LEU A 92 3.81 -11.94 27.87
CA LEU A 92 5.06 -12.41 27.28
C LEU A 92 6.09 -11.27 27.35
N PRO A 93 7.25 -11.47 28.00
CA PRO A 93 8.27 -10.44 28.08
C PRO A 93 8.74 -10.07 26.66
N ALA A 94 8.75 -8.77 26.38
CA ALA A 94 9.18 -8.20 25.12
C ALA A 94 10.69 -7.92 25.18
N ASP A 95 11.48 -8.98 25.27
CA ASP A 95 12.94 -8.94 25.32
C ASP A 95 13.55 -9.26 23.94
#